data_AF-A0A921FBF0-F1
#
_entry.id   AF-A0A921FBF0-F1
#
_cell.length_a   1.000
_cell.length_b   1.000
_cell.length_c   1.000
_cell.angle_alpha   90.00
_cell.angle_beta   90.00
_cell.angle_gamma   90.00
#
_symmetry.space_group_name_H-M   'P 1'
#
loop_
_entity.id
_entity.type
_entity.pdbx_description
1 polymer ?
#
loop_
_entity_poly.entity_id
_entity_poly.type
_entity_poly.pdbx_seq_one_letter_code
_entity_poly.pdbx_strand_id
1 'polypeptide(L)'
;AMDELYEQYRQVLAGEPVTVEKFAYQLAFNLIPQIDVFTDNGYTKEEMKMFNETRKIMHSDVKVSATCVRVPALRSHSESIWVETERPVSVEEARQAFAEGEGLVLMDNPEKKEYPMPLFLAGKDPVYVGRIRKDLADENGLTFWIVGDQIKKGAALNAVQIAEYLIKVKNI
;
A
#
# COMPACT_ATOMS: atom_id res chain seq x y z
N ALA A 1 -16.13 -0.26 -10.13
CA ALA A 1 -14.96 0.58 -9.76
C ALA A 1 -13.90 0.52 -10.85
N MET A 2 -13.30 -0.65 -11.16
CA MET A 2 -12.36 -0.75 -12.30
C MET A 2 -13.04 -0.44 -13.64
N ASP A 3 -14.21 -1.01 -13.90
CA ASP A 3 -14.96 -0.75 -15.14
C ASP A 3 -15.34 0.73 -15.30
N GLU A 4 -15.69 1.39 -14.19
CA GLU A 4 -15.97 2.83 -14.19
C GLU A 4 -14.73 3.63 -14.54
N LEU A 5 -13.54 3.28 -14.03
CA LEU A 5 -12.31 3.99 -14.40
C LEU A 5 -12.02 3.86 -15.91
N TYR A 6 -12.22 2.68 -16.49
CA TYR A 6 -12.08 2.49 -17.94
C TYR A 6 -13.07 3.35 -18.74
N GLU A 7 -14.33 3.36 -18.31
CA GLU A 7 -15.37 4.15 -18.97
C GLU A 7 -15.09 5.66 -18.84
N GLN A 8 -14.68 6.13 -17.67
CA GLN A 8 -14.27 7.52 -17.48
C GLN A 8 -13.11 7.90 -18.42
N TYR A 9 -12.11 7.04 -18.59
CA TYR A 9 -11.03 7.30 -19.57
C TYR A 9 -11.56 7.38 -21.01
N ARG A 10 -12.46 6.47 -21.40
CA ARG A 10 -13.10 6.50 -22.74
C ARG A 10 -13.85 7.81 -22.95
N GLN A 11 -14.68 8.22 -21.98
CA GLN A 11 -15.49 9.44 -22.04
C GLN A 11 -14.61 10.70 -22.11
N VAL A 12 -13.60 10.81 -21.23
CA VAL A 12 -12.69 11.96 -21.23
C VAL A 12 -11.96 12.10 -22.58
N LEU A 13 -11.46 11.00 -23.13
CA LEU A 13 -10.75 11.03 -24.43
C LEU A 13 -11.68 11.31 -25.61
N ALA A 14 -12.97 10.98 -25.50
CA ALA A 14 -13.99 11.30 -26.49
C ALA A 14 -14.58 12.72 -26.35
N GLY A 15 -14.22 13.46 -25.30
CA GLY A 15 -14.83 14.76 -24.99
C GLY A 15 -16.28 14.66 -24.52
N GLU A 16 -16.67 13.50 -24.01
CA GLU A 16 -18.02 13.22 -23.50
C GLU A 16 -18.14 13.58 -22.01
N PRO A 17 -19.35 13.86 -21.51
CA PRO A 17 -19.59 13.98 -20.08
C PRO A 17 -19.18 12.72 -19.32
N VAL A 18 -18.49 12.90 -18.19
CA VAL A 18 -17.93 11.79 -17.41
C VAL A 18 -18.96 11.26 -16.40
N THR A 19 -19.16 9.95 -16.42
CA THR A 19 -20.03 9.24 -15.47
C THR A 19 -19.27 8.93 -14.17
N VAL A 20 -19.85 9.32 -13.04
CA VAL A 20 -19.30 9.07 -11.70
C VAL A 20 -20.38 8.38 -10.86
N GLU A 21 -20.15 7.12 -10.49
CA GLU A 21 -21.13 6.29 -9.76
C GLU A 21 -20.55 5.61 -8.51
N LYS A 22 -19.34 5.05 -8.60
CA LYS A 22 -18.68 4.32 -7.51
C LYS A 22 -17.68 5.18 -6.74
N PHE A 23 -17.17 6.24 -7.37
CA PHE A 23 -16.22 7.16 -6.74
C PHE A 23 -16.94 8.43 -6.26
N ALA A 24 -16.32 9.18 -5.35
CA ALA A 24 -16.84 10.47 -4.91
C ALA A 24 -16.77 11.54 -6.02
N TYR A 25 -15.78 11.41 -6.91
CA TYR A 25 -15.50 12.32 -8.03
C TYR A 25 -14.96 11.53 -9.22
N GLN A 26 -14.81 12.18 -10.37
CA GLN A 26 -14.05 11.63 -11.49
C GLN A 26 -12.64 11.24 -11.03
N LEU A 27 -12.23 10.02 -11.37
CA LEU A 27 -10.90 9.49 -11.07
C LEU A 27 -9.97 9.53 -12.28
N ALA A 28 -10.50 9.40 -13.51
CA ALA A 28 -9.68 9.53 -14.71
C ALA A 28 -8.95 10.89 -14.74
N PHE A 29 -7.62 10.85 -14.85
CA PHE A 29 -6.73 12.02 -14.77
C PHE A 29 -6.80 12.83 -13.46
N ASN A 30 -7.27 12.22 -12.36
CA ASN A 30 -7.44 12.90 -11.08
C ASN A 30 -6.91 12.07 -9.89
N LEU A 31 -6.76 12.70 -8.73
CA LEU A 31 -6.46 12.06 -7.45
C LEU A 31 -7.56 12.44 -6.46
N ILE A 32 -8.10 11.47 -5.71
CA ILE A 32 -9.16 11.71 -4.72
C ILE A 32 -8.59 11.43 -3.33
N PRO A 33 -8.31 12.45 -2.50
CA PRO A 33 -7.75 12.28 -1.16
C PRO A 33 -8.83 11.90 -0.13
N GLN A 34 -9.63 10.89 -0.48
CA GLN A 34 -10.68 10.34 0.37
C GLN A 34 -10.90 8.88 -0.01
N ILE A 35 -10.71 7.97 0.94
CA ILE A 35 -11.13 6.58 0.85
C ILE A 35 -11.99 6.26 2.05
N ASP A 36 -13.21 5.75 1.81
CA ASP A 36 -14.24 5.57 2.84
C ASP A 36 -14.76 6.94 3.38
N VAL A 37 -15.55 6.94 4.44
CA VAL A 37 -16.16 8.16 5.02
C VAL A 37 -15.22 8.83 6.03
N PHE A 38 -15.32 10.15 6.17
CA PHE A 38 -14.66 10.90 7.23
C PHE A 38 -15.20 10.53 8.62
N THR A 39 -14.32 10.65 9.61
CA THR A 39 -14.62 10.52 11.03
C THR A 39 -14.49 11.88 11.73
N ASP A 40 -14.89 11.97 12.99
CA ASP A 40 -15.01 13.24 13.73
C ASP A 40 -13.68 14.00 13.90
N ASN A 41 -12.53 13.32 13.77
CA ASN A 41 -11.20 13.92 13.89
C ASN A 41 -10.62 14.42 12.54
N GLY A 42 -11.38 14.33 11.45
CA GLY A 42 -10.95 14.75 10.11
C GLY A 42 -10.20 13.68 9.30
N TYR A 43 -9.88 12.52 9.88
CA TYR A 43 -9.38 11.36 9.13
C TYR A 43 -10.53 10.54 8.56
N THR A 44 -10.28 9.86 7.47
CA THR A 44 -11.17 8.85 6.88
C THR A 44 -11.12 7.53 7.65
N LYS A 45 -12.16 6.70 7.51
CA LYS A 45 -12.16 5.35 8.10
C LYS A 45 -11.00 4.49 7.61
N GLU A 46 -10.57 4.64 6.36
CA GLU A 46 -9.43 3.88 5.85
C GLU A 46 -8.12 4.26 6.55
N GLU A 47 -7.88 5.55 6.76
CA GLU A 47 -6.72 6.03 7.53
C GLU A 47 -6.78 5.58 8.98
N MET A 48 -7.97 5.59 9.59
CA MET A 48 -8.18 5.08 10.94
C MET A 48 -8.01 3.55 11.03
N LYS A 49 -8.28 2.78 9.97
CA LYS A 49 -7.94 1.34 9.94
C LYS A 49 -6.43 1.16 9.97
N MET A 50 -5.67 1.89 9.16
CA MET A 50 -4.20 1.83 9.20
C MET A 50 -3.65 2.11 10.60
N PHE A 51 -4.21 3.11 11.31
CA PHE A 51 -3.85 3.39 12.71
C PHE A 51 -4.18 2.22 13.67
N ASN A 52 -5.42 1.76 13.67
CA ASN A 52 -5.91 0.80 14.66
C ASN A 52 -5.40 -0.63 14.40
N GLU A 53 -5.42 -1.07 13.15
CA GLU A 53 -5.06 -2.43 12.78
C GLU A 53 -3.56 -2.68 12.94
N THR A 54 -2.70 -1.71 12.59
CA THR A 54 -1.25 -1.84 12.77
C THR A 54 -0.89 -2.11 14.24
N ARG A 55 -1.46 -1.31 15.16
CA ARG A 55 -1.26 -1.49 16.61
C ARG A 55 -1.75 -2.86 17.09
N LYS A 56 -2.91 -3.28 16.60
CA LYS A 56 -3.52 -4.57 16.97
C LYS A 56 -2.68 -5.75 16.47
N ILE A 57 -2.21 -5.71 15.23
CA ILE A 57 -1.43 -6.78 14.59
C ILE A 57 -0.03 -6.87 15.22
N MET A 58 0.63 -5.74 15.45
CA MET A 58 1.98 -5.71 16.01
C MET A 58 2.03 -5.91 17.52
N HIS A 59 0.87 -5.91 18.20
CA HIS A 59 0.80 -5.93 19.66
C HIS A 59 1.68 -4.85 20.33
N SER A 60 1.75 -3.67 19.71
CA SER A 60 2.64 -2.58 20.12
C SER A 60 1.93 -1.23 20.21
N ASP A 61 2.60 -0.25 20.78
CA ASP A 61 2.12 1.13 20.92
C ASP A 61 2.51 2.03 19.75
N VAL A 62 2.96 1.44 18.63
CA VAL A 62 3.32 2.16 17.40
C VAL A 62 2.25 3.18 17.00
N LYS A 63 2.71 4.35 16.57
CA LYS A 63 1.85 5.45 16.13
C LYS A 63 1.92 5.54 14.62
N VAL A 64 0.76 5.52 13.98
CA VAL A 64 0.63 5.62 12.53
C VAL A 64 -0.26 6.80 12.20
N SER A 65 0.17 7.65 11.30
CA SER A 65 -0.68 8.63 10.64
C SER A 65 -0.60 8.37 9.15
N ALA A 66 -1.75 8.27 8.50
CA ALA A 66 -1.84 7.95 7.08
C ALA A 66 -2.66 9.00 6.33
N THR A 67 -2.36 9.13 5.04
CA THR A 67 -3.22 9.81 4.07
C THR A 67 -3.57 8.81 2.98
N CYS A 68 -4.85 8.53 2.80
CA CYS A 68 -5.31 7.54 1.84
C CYS A 68 -5.89 8.23 0.59
N VAL A 69 -5.18 8.09 -0.53
CA VAL A 69 -5.54 8.74 -1.81
C VAL A 69 -5.91 7.69 -2.85
N ARG A 70 -7.09 7.83 -3.46
CA ARG A 70 -7.44 7.06 -4.65
C ARG A 70 -6.72 7.65 -5.86
N VAL A 71 -5.98 6.79 -6.55
CA VAL A 71 -5.24 7.13 -7.78
C VAL A 71 -5.75 6.28 -8.94
N PRO A 72 -5.58 6.70 -10.21
CA PRO A 72 -6.11 5.97 -11.36
C PRO A 72 -5.20 4.79 -11.75
N ALA A 73 -4.82 3.97 -10.77
CA ALA A 73 -4.19 2.68 -10.97
C ALA A 73 -5.28 1.59 -10.89
N LEU A 74 -5.36 0.74 -11.90
CA LEU A 74 -6.41 -0.28 -11.98
C LEU A 74 -6.30 -1.33 -10.88
N ARG A 75 -5.07 -1.71 -10.54
CA ARG A 75 -4.77 -2.79 -9.60
C ARG A 75 -3.42 -2.54 -8.93
N SER A 76 -3.26 -3.15 -7.76
CA SER A 76 -2.21 -2.93 -6.77
C SER A 76 -2.37 -1.63 -5.99
N HIS A 77 -2.02 -1.68 -4.72
CA HIS A 77 -1.82 -0.50 -3.89
C HIS A 77 -0.34 -0.15 -3.88
N SER A 78 -0.05 1.10 -3.58
CA SER A 78 1.31 1.57 -3.40
C SER A 78 1.37 2.57 -2.26
N GLU A 79 2.39 2.46 -1.44
CA GLU A 79 2.53 3.27 -0.23
C GLU A 79 3.95 3.83 -0.16
N SER A 80 4.04 5.15 0.06
CA SER A 80 5.28 5.81 0.44
C SER A 80 5.30 5.91 1.95
N ILE A 81 6.28 5.27 2.57
CA ILE A 81 6.32 5.07 4.02
C ILE A 81 7.52 5.80 4.60
N TRP A 82 7.29 6.44 5.74
CA TRP A 82 8.30 6.94 6.65
C TRP A 82 8.12 6.23 7.98
N VAL A 83 9.21 5.72 8.53
CA VAL A 83 9.26 5.13 9.86
C VAL A 83 10.38 5.78 10.65
N GLU A 84 10.13 5.99 11.93
CA GLU A 84 11.14 6.33 12.93
C GLU A 84 11.38 5.08 13.78
N THR A 85 12.63 4.66 13.93
CA THR A 85 13.00 3.48 14.70
C THR A 85 13.59 3.83 16.06
N GLU A 86 13.61 2.89 17.01
CA GLU A 86 14.13 3.12 18.37
C GLU A 86 15.64 3.46 18.40
N ARG A 87 16.35 3.03 17.36
CA ARG A 87 17.76 3.33 17.09
C ARG A 87 17.95 3.63 15.60
N PRO A 88 19.08 4.22 15.18
CA PRO A 88 19.40 4.29 13.77
C PRO A 88 19.47 2.90 13.13
N VAL A 89 18.88 2.77 11.95
CA VAL A 89 18.96 1.58 11.09
C VAL A 89 19.65 1.99 9.79
N SER A 90 20.69 1.25 9.40
CA SER A 90 21.37 1.53 8.12
C SER A 90 20.52 1.08 6.94
N VAL A 91 20.78 1.67 5.76
CA VAL A 91 20.07 1.28 4.53
C VAL A 91 20.37 -0.17 4.17
N GLU A 92 21.59 -0.63 4.43
CA GLU A 92 22.04 -2.01 4.21
C GLU A 92 21.31 -2.99 5.13
N GLU A 93 21.18 -2.64 6.42
CA GLU A 93 20.44 -3.43 7.40
C GLU A 93 18.96 -3.55 7.00
N ALA A 94 18.33 -2.44 6.62
CA ALA A 94 16.95 -2.44 6.14
C ALA A 94 16.77 -3.30 4.87
N ARG A 95 17.67 -3.17 3.90
CA ARG A 95 17.66 -4.00 2.68
C ARG A 95 17.75 -5.47 3.01
N GLN A 96 18.65 -5.86 3.90
CA GLN A 96 18.81 -7.25 4.33
C GLN A 96 17.53 -7.77 5.00
N ALA A 97 16.96 -7.01 5.95
CA ALA A 97 15.72 -7.37 6.62
C ALA A 97 14.55 -7.58 5.64
N PHE A 98 14.40 -6.70 4.64
CA PHE A 98 13.37 -6.86 3.62
C PHE A 98 13.63 -8.04 2.66
N ALA A 99 14.89 -8.34 2.35
CA ALA A 99 15.25 -9.48 1.49
C ALA A 99 15.03 -10.83 2.19
N GLU A 100 15.17 -10.88 3.51
CA GLU A 100 14.94 -12.07 4.33
C GLU A 100 13.47 -12.23 4.77
N GLY A 101 12.66 -11.18 4.63
CA GLY A 101 11.26 -11.18 5.03
C GLY A 101 10.39 -12.12 4.21
N GLU A 102 9.66 -13.01 4.88
CA GLU A 102 8.76 -13.96 4.21
C GLU A 102 7.63 -13.22 3.47
N GLY A 103 7.46 -13.53 2.18
CA GLY A 103 6.45 -12.90 1.32
C GLY A 103 6.83 -11.49 0.85
N LEU A 104 8.06 -11.03 1.13
CA LEU A 104 8.61 -9.78 0.63
C LEU A 104 9.59 -10.05 -0.53
N VAL A 105 9.66 -9.11 -1.46
CA VAL A 105 10.65 -9.10 -2.54
C VAL A 105 11.33 -7.73 -2.57
N LEU A 106 12.64 -7.71 -2.36
CA LEU A 106 13.45 -6.50 -2.52
C LEU A 106 13.63 -6.20 -4.01
N MET A 107 13.11 -5.05 -4.46
CA MET A 107 13.30 -4.51 -5.81
C MET A 107 13.83 -3.07 -5.65
N ASP A 108 15.13 -2.94 -5.39
CA ASP A 108 15.72 -1.63 -5.05
C ASP A 108 17.07 -1.39 -5.72
N ASN A 109 17.03 -1.08 -7.02
CA ASN A 109 18.20 -0.68 -7.79
C ASN A 109 17.92 0.61 -8.60
N PRO A 110 18.04 1.79 -7.97
CA PRO A 110 17.80 3.07 -8.62
C PRO A 110 18.70 3.34 -9.84
N GLU A 111 19.95 2.87 -9.83
CA GLU A 111 20.89 3.05 -10.95
C GLU A 111 20.39 2.38 -12.23
N LYS A 112 19.70 1.23 -12.08
CA LYS A 112 19.06 0.50 -13.19
C LYS A 112 17.59 0.86 -13.41
N LYS A 113 17.06 1.82 -12.65
CA LYS A 113 15.62 2.20 -12.64
C LYS A 113 14.70 1.03 -12.27
N GLU A 114 15.16 0.16 -11.38
CA GLU A 114 14.39 -0.97 -10.87
C GLU A 114 13.82 -0.60 -9.51
N TYR A 115 12.50 -0.39 -9.48
CA TYR A 115 11.72 -0.13 -8.27
C TYR A 115 10.28 -0.61 -8.46
N PRO A 116 9.55 -0.92 -7.38
CA PRO A 116 8.20 -1.46 -7.47
C PRO A 116 7.26 -0.47 -8.15
N MET A 117 6.48 -0.94 -9.12
CA MET A 117 5.45 -0.14 -9.80
C MET A 117 4.16 -0.95 -9.90
N PRO A 118 3.00 -0.36 -9.55
CA PRO A 118 1.71 -1.08 -9.49
C PRO A 118 1.33 -1.76 -10.80
N LEU A 119 1.67 -1.14 -11.94
CA LEU A 119 1.39 -1.65 -13.28
C LEU A 119 1.97 -3.04 -13.53
N PHE A 120 3.23 -3.28 -13.10
CA PHE A 120 3.93 -4.54 -13.40
C PHE A 120 3.71 -5.63 -12.35
N LEU A 121 3.18 -5.25 -11.18
CA LEU A 121 3.07 -6.12 -10.01
C LEU A 121 1.63 -6.57 -9.74
N ALA A 122 0.67 -6.12 -10.54
CA ALA A 122 -0.69 -6.63 -10.52
C ALA A 122 -0.72 -8.15 -10.74
N GLY A 123 -1.46 -8.86 -9.89
CA GLY A 123 -1.65 -10.31 -9.90
C GLY A 123 -0.52 -11.11 -9.23
N LYS A 124 0.54 -10.45 -8.74
CA LYS A 124 1.63 -11.10 -8.00
C LYS A 124 1.24 -11.30 -6.53
N ASP A 125 1.80 -12.34 -5.93
CA ASP A 125 1.51 -12.73 -4.55
C ASP A 125 2.40 -11.99 -3.51
N PRO A 126 3.70 -11.72 -3.77
CA PRO A 126 4.54 -11.00 -2.81
C PRO A 126 4.22 -9.50 -2.70
N VAL A 127 4.67 -8.90 -1.60
CA VAL A 127 4.81 -7.43 -1.49
C VAL A 127 6.21 -7.05 -1.93
N TYR A 128 6.32 -6.05 -2.79
CA TYR A 128 7.59 -5.59 -3.32
C TYR A 128 8.01 -4.31 -2.61
N VAL A 129 9.26 -4.25 -2.16
CA VAL A 129 9.82 -3.12 -1.41
C VAL A 129 10.99 -2.54 -2.19
N GLY A 130 11.08 -1.21 -2.25
CA GLY A 130 12.22 -0.52 -2.85
C GLY A 130 12.30 0.95 -2.46
N ARG A 131 13.18 1.68 -3.14
CA ARG A 131 13.47 3.09 -2.83
C ARG A 131 13.89 3.30 -1.38
N ILE A 132 14.58 2.33 -0.78
CA ILE A 132 14.97 2.38 0.63
C ILE A 132 16.11 3.37 0.78
N ARG A 133 15.94 4.32 1.70
CA ARG A 133 16.91 5.38 1.97
C ARG A 133 16.72 5.92 3.38
N LYS A 134 17.81 6.43 3.95
CA LYS A 134 17.76 7.19 5.20
C LYS A 134 16.88 8.42 5.01
N ASP A 135 16.08 8.73 6.02
CA ASP A 135 15.34 9.99 6.04
C ASP A 135 16.30 11.18 6.19
N LEU A 136 15.89 12.33 5.66
CA LEU A 136 16.67 13.56 5.74
C LEU A 136 16.32 14.40 6.98
N ALA A 137 15.16 14.17 7.60
CA ALA A 137 14.65 14.97 8.70
C ALA A 137 14.92 14.34 10.08
N ASP A 138 15.05 13.01 10.16
CA ASP A 138 15.32 12.27 11.40
C ASP A 138 16.54 11.32 11.26
N GLU A 139 17.43 11.32 12.25
CA GLU A 139 18.59 10.41 12.28
C GLU A 139 18.21 8.94 12.40
N ASN A 140 17.08 8.66 13.06
CA ASN A 140 16.45 7.35 13.20
C ASN A 140 15.38 7.11 12.12
N GLY A 141 15.23 8.03 11.17
CA GLY A 141 14.23 7.93 10.13
C GLY A 141 14.69 7.07 8.94
N LEU A 142 13.78 6.24 8.44
CA LEU A 142 13.92 5.48 7.21
C LEU A 142 12.69 5.72 6.33
N THR A 143 12.88 5.85 5.02
CA THR A 143 11.78 5.91 4.07
C THR A 143 11.96 4.91 2.94
N PHE A 144 10.85 4.30 2.54
CA PHE A 144 10.79 3.28 1.52
C PHE A 144 9.43 3.29 0.80
N TRP A 145 9.38 2.58 -0.32
CA TRP A 145 8.21 2.47 -1.18
C TRP A 145 7.80 1.00 -1.28
N ILE A 146 6.52 0.72 -1.11
CA ILE A 146 5.98 -0.62 -1.27
C ILE A 146 4.88 -0.69 -2.33
N VAL A 147 4.77 -1.84 -2.98
CA VAL A 147 3.67 -2.17 -3.89
C VAL A 147 3.23 -3.60 -3.63
N GLY A 148 1.92 -3.79 -3.50
CA GLY A 148 1.32 -5.12 -3.32
C GLY A 148 -0.04 -5.22 -4.00
N ASP A 149 -0.38 -6.42 -4.46
CA ASP A 149 -1.71 -6.70 -5.01
C ASP A 149 -2.76 -6.76 -3.89
N GLN A 150 -3.69 -5.82 -3.90
CA GLN A 150 -4.71 -5.66 -2.87
C GLN A 150 -5.76 -6.78 -2.86
N ILE A 151 -6.00 -7.44 -4.00
CA ILE A 151 -7.01 -8.51 -4.11
C ILE A 151 -6.42 -9.84 -3.61
N LYS A 152 -5.14 -10.07 -3.91
CA LYS A 152 -4.43 -11.27 -3.46
C LYS A 152 -3.88 -11.09 -2.06
N LYS A 153 -2.70 -10.48 -1.89
CA LYS A 153 -2.07 -10.37 -0.57
C LYS A 153 -2.92 -9.55 0.39
N GLY A 154 -3.53 -8.46 -0.09
CA GLY A 154 -4.39 -7.60 0.74
C GLY A 154 -5.69 -8.24 1.23
N ALA A 155 -6.10 -9.40 0.69
CA ALA A 155 -7.33 -10.08 1.11
C ALA A 155 -7.26 -11.61 0.98
N ALA A 156 -7.31 -12.14 -0.24
CA ALA A 156 -7.53 -13.57 -0.48
C ALA A 156 -6.38 -14.46 0.03
N LEU A 157 -5.13 -14.09 -0.23
CA LEU A 157 -3.97 -14.87 0.16
C LEU A 157 -3.77 -14.85 1.68
N ASN A 158 -3.97 -13.70 2.34
CA ASN A 158 -3.91 -13.64 3.80
C ASN A 158 -4.97 -14.56 4.44
N ALA A 159 -6.19 -14.60 3.90
CA ALA A 159 -7.23 -15.50 4.40
C ALA A 159 -6.85 -16.99 4.20
N VAL A 160 -6.29 -17.36 3.05
CA VAL A 160 -5.79 -18.71 2.79
C VAL A 160 -4.64 -19.06 3.74
N GLN A 161 -3.68 -18.16 3.93
CA GLN A 161 -2.54 -18.39 4.84
C GLN A 161 -2.97 -18.54 6.30
N ILE A 162 -4.00 -17.80 6.75
CA ILE A 162 -4.60 -18.00 8.07
C ILE A 162 -5.22 -19.40 8.16
N ALA A 163 -5.96 -19.83 7.14
CA ALA A 163 -6.55 -21.18 7.12
C ALA A 163 -5.48 -22.27 7.12
N GLU A 164 -4.44 -22.15 6.28
CA GLU A 164 -3.30 -23.06 6.22
C GLU A 164 -2.58 -23.14 7.58
N TYR A 165 -2.40 -22.00 8.24
CA TYR A 165 -1.82 -21.94 9.59
C TYR A 165 -2.71 -22.67 10.61
N LEU A 166 -4.01 -22.40 10.64
CA LEU A 166 -4.95 -23.07 11.55
C LEU A 166 -4.96 -24.60 11.38
N ILE A 167 -4.89 -25.07 10.12
CA ILE A 167 -4.76 -26.50 9.80
C ILE A 167 -3.43 -27.03 10.37
N LYS A 168 -2.32 -26.31 10.13
CA LYS A 168 -0.99 -26.69 10.60
C LYS A 168 -0.90 -26.78 12.13
N VAL A 169 -1.53 -25.85 12.85
CA VAL A 169 -1.54 -25.84 14.33
C VAL A 169 -2.65 -26.72 14.94
N LYS A 170 -3.45 -27.41 14.11
CA LYS A 170 -4.58 -28.25 14.53
C LYS A 170 -5.57 -27.54 15.45
N ASN A 171 -5.84 -26.27 15.16
CA ASN A 171 -6.80 -25.45 15.90
C ASN A 171 -8.05 -25.24 15.04
N ILE A 172 -8.64 -26.37 14.63
CA ILE A 172 -9.87 -26.50 13.82
C ILE A 172 -10.68 -27.64 14.40
#